data_AF-A0A6I2G962-F1
#
_entry.id   AF-A0A6I2G962-F1
#
_cell.length_a   1.000
_cell.length_b   1.000
_cell.length_c   1.000
_cell.angle_alpha   90.00
_cell.angle_beta   90.00
_cell.angle_gamma   90.00
#
_symmetry.space_group_name_H-M   'P 1'
#
loop_
_entity.id
_entity.type
_entity.pdbx_description
1 polymer ?
#
loop_
_entity_poly.entity_id
_entity_poly.type
_entity_poly.pdbx_seq_one_letter_code
_entity_poly.pdbx_strand_id
1 'polypeptide(L)'
;MTDTVTRRGRDRAVRVGRVAVAAVALVGLPWFGIHRFHQWQDRSVESVRIAGEVTVAGFERVAVVTWSPGDDLPEGSAYFAGQQPDPDPVAAVTVPSISLRPVDRVQQKSDRSIQVASGSRPDRCSASVYFNPDLTMYMGNYPAVSAKLTAARSAGKLLIQVHVRGCGV
;
A
#
# COMPACT_ATOMS: atom_id res chain seq x y z
N MET A 1 5.34 66.30 -21.23
CA MET A 1 6.31 65.34 -21.82
C MET A 1 6.65 64.32 -20.75
N THR A 2 5.69 63.46 -20.39
CA THR A 2 5.76 62.63 -19.16
C THR A 2 5.03 61.30 -19.28
N ASP A 3 4.09 61.15 -20.23
CA ASP A 3 3.27 59.94 -20.41
C ASP A 3 4.00 58.72 -20.97
N THR A 4 5.04 58.91 -21.78
CA THR A 4 5.74 57.81 -22.47
C THR A 4 6.65 57.00 -21.53
N VAL A 5 7.14 57.62 -20.45
CA VAL A 5 8.01 56.96 -19.46
C VAL A 5 7.18 56.06 -18.53
N THR A 6 6.01 56.53 -18.11
CA THR A 6 5.06 55.77 -17.27
C THR A 6 4.47 54.57 -18.01
N ARG A 7 4.13 54.71 -19.30
CA ARG A 7 3.67 53.59 -20.15
C ARG A 7 4.72 52.50 -20.31
N ARG A 8 5.99 52.87 -20.59
CA ARG A 8 7.09 51.89 -20.70
C ARG A 8 7.39 51.17 -19.39
N GLY A 9 7.30 51.86 -18.25
CA GLY A 9 7.46 51.25 -16.93
C GLY A 9 6.37 50.22 -16.63
N ARG A 10 5.11 50.55 -16.96
CA ARG A 10 3.95 49.67 -16.77
C ARG A 10 4.01 48.43 -17.68
N ASP A 11 4.38 48.58 -18.95
CA ASP A 11 4.50 47.45 -19.87
C ASP A 11 5.65 46.49 -19.50
N ARG A 12 6.77 47.01 -18.99
CA ARG A 12 7.84 46.19 -18.43
C ARG A 12 7.37 45.44 -17.18
N ALA A 13 6.67 46.09 -16.26
CA ALA A 13 6.15 45.44 -15.06
C ALA A 13 5.15 44.32 -15.40
N VAL A 14 4.28 44.53 -16.39
CA VAL A 14 3.32 43.52 -16.86
C VAL A 14 4.03 42.34 -17.55
N ARG A 15 5.06 42.59 -18.36
CA ARG A 15 5.87 41.51 -18.95
C ARG A 15 6.62 40.70 -17.91
N VAL A 16 7.27 41.36 -16.95
CA VAL A 16 8.00 40.69 -15.87
C VAL A 16 7.05 39.89 -14.99
N GLY A 17 5.87 40.44 -14.67
CA GLY A 17 4.83 39.72 -13.93
C GLY A 17 4.32 38.48 -14.66
N ARG A 18 4.09 38.56 -15.97
CA ARG A 18 3.68 37.39 -16.78
C ARG A 18 4.76 36.32 -16.88
N VAL A 19 6.03 36.72 -17.00
CA VAL A 19 7.17 35.79 -17.00
C VAL A 19 7.31 35.10 -15.64
N ALA A 20 7.13 35.84 -14.54
CA ALA A 20 7.15 35.27 -13.19
C ALA A 20 6.02 34.25 -12.97
N VAL A 21 4.79 34.57 -13.40
CA VAL A 21 3.64 33.64 -13.33
C VAL A 21 3.90 32.39 -14.19
N ALA A 22 4.41 32.57 -15.41
CA ALA A 22 4.74 31.44 -16.29
C ALA A 22 5.84 30.56 -15.68
N ALA A 23 6.87 31.14 -15.06
CA ALA A 23 7.94 30.39 -14.41
C ALA A 23 7.42 29.59 -13.20
N VAL A 24 6.56 30.18 -12.36
CA VAL A 24 5.93 29.48 -11.23
C VAL A 24 5.02 28.35 -11.73
N ALA A 25 4.24 28.58 -12.79
CA ALA A 25 3.31 27.60 -13.31
C ALA A 25 4.01 26.44 -14.05
N LEU A 26 5.04 26.72 -14.84
CA LEU A 26 5.71 25.72 -15.69
C LEU A 26 6.84 25.00 -14.98
N VAL A 27 7.43 25.59 -13.94
CA VAL A 27 8.58 25.00 -13.23
C VAL A 27 8.25 24.76 -11.77
N GLY A 28 7.68 25.76 -11.09
CA GLY A 28 7.35 25.66 -9.67
C GLY A 28 6.31 24.58 -9.36
N LEU A 29 5.19 24.55 -10.08
CA LEU A 29 4.12 23.57 -9.87
C LEU A 29 4.55 22.13 -10.19
N PRO A 30 5.20 21.83 -11.35
CA PRO A 30 5.67 20.48 -11.64
C PRO A 30 6.75 20.03 -10.65
N TRP A 31 7.69 20.90 -10.29
CA TRP A 31 8.74 20.58 -9.32
C TRP A 31 8.17 20.30 -7.93
N PHE A 32 7.22 21.11 -7.46
CA PHE A 32 6.50 20.87 -6.21
C PHE A 32 5.69 19.58 -6.27
N GLY A 33 5.03 19.30 -7.41
CA GLY A 33 4.31 18.05 -7.65
C GLY A 33 5.23 16.84 -7.58
N ILE A 34 6.38 16.88 -8.26
CA ILE A 34 7.41 15.82 -8.26
C ILE A 34 7.96 15.61 -6.85
N HIS A 35 8.32 16.68 -6.13
CA HIS A 35 8.83 16.54 -4.77
C HIS A 35 7.78 16.01 -3.80
N ARG A 36 6.54 16.49 -3.89
CA ARG A 36 5.45 16.00 -3.06
C ARG A 36 5.13 14.54 -3.37
N PHE A 37 5.21 14.15 -4.64
CA PHE A 37 5.03 12.77 -5.08
C PHE A 37 6.15 11.86 -4.58
N HIS A 38 7.41 12.28 -4.69
CA HIS A 38 8.54 11.53 -4.11
C HIS A 38 8.44 11.45 -2.59
N GLN A 39 8.14 12.54 -1.88
CA GLN A 39 7.91 12.49 -0.42
C GLN A 39 6.74 11.59 -0.03
N TRP A 40 5.72 11.46 -0.89
CA TRP A 40 4.59 10.56 -0.66
C TRP A 40 4.98 9.09 -0.93
N GLN A 41 5.74 8.82 -1.98
CA GLN A 41 6.30 7.49 -2.27
C GLN A 41 7.35 7.03 -1.24
N ASP A 42 8.15 7.96 -0.72
CA ASP A 42 9.26 7.71 0.19
C ASP A 42 8.84 7.68 1.67
N ARG A 43 7.57 7.96 2.00
CA ARG A 43 7.07 7.62 3.33
C ARG A 43 7.20 6.11 3.46
N SER A 44 8.12 5.66 4.31
CA SER A 44 8.23 4.28 4.73
C SER A 44 6.87 3.87 5.29
N VAL A 45 6.03 3.25 4.46
CA VAL A 45 4.65 3.05 4.86
C VAL A 45 4.69 1.96 5.91
N GLU A 46 4.38 2.35 7.13
CA GLU A 46 4.47 1.51 8.31
C GLU A 46 3.74 0.18 8.08
N SER A 47 2.69 0.18 7.23
CA SER A 47 2.01 -1.00 6.71
C SER A 47 2.95 -2.04 6.08
N VAL A 48 3.84 -1.64 5.16
CA VAL A 48 4.79 -2.51 4.48
C VAL A 48 5.85 -3.01 5.45
N ARG A 49 6.33 -2.15 6.36
CA ARG A 49 7.28 -2.54 7.41
C ARG A 49 6.66 -3.60 8.33
N ILE A 50 5.46 -3.36 8.82
CA ILE A 50 4.72 -4.32 9.66
C ILE A 50 4.51 -5.62 8.88
N ALA A 51 4.08 -5.57 7.62
CA ALA A 51 3.93 -6.76 6.77
C ALA A 51 5.25 -7.54 6.63
N GLY A 52 6.38 -6.85 6.51
CA GLY A 52 7.72 -7.45 6.49
C GLY A 52 8.15 -8.14 7.78
N GLU A 53 7.51 -7.81 8.89
CA GLU A 53 7.79 -8.39 10.21
C GLU A 53 6.76 -9.46 10.62
N VAL A 54 5.69 -9.66 9.85
CA VAL A 54 4.65 -10.68 10.14
C VAL A 54 5.23 -12.08 10.08
N THR A 55 4.95 -12.91 11.08
CA THR A 55 5.32 -14.32 11.07
C THR A 55 4.09 -15.21 11.15
N VAL A 56 4.14 -16.36 10.49
CA VAL A 56 3.10 -17.38 10.60
C VAL A 56 3.76 -18.72 10.93
N ALA A 57 3.49 -19.24 12.13
CA ALA A 57 4.10 -20.47 12.60
C ALA A 57 3.75 -21.66 11.69
N GLY A 58 4.76 -22.42 11.26
CA GLY A 58 4.59 -23.55 10.34
C GLY A 58 4.46 -23.18 8.85
N PHE A 59 4.62 -21.89 8.50
CA PHE A 59 4.55 -21.43 7.13
C PHE A 59 5.84 -20.75 6.69
N GLU A 60 6.19 -20.94 5.42
CA GLU A 60 7.27 -20.24 4.76
C GLU A 60 6.74 -18.92 4.19
N ARG A 61 7.45 -17.81 4.45
CA ARG A 61 7.14 -16.53 3.82
C ARG A 61 7.60 -16.55 2.37
N VAL A 62 6.65 -16.39 1.45
CA VAL A 62 6.91 -16.40 0.01
C VAL A 62 7.29 -15.01 -0.49
N ALA A 63 6.61 -13.97 -0.01
CA ALA A 63 6.86 -12.60 -0.43
C ALA A 63 6.26 -11.57 0.52
N VAL A 64 6.76 -10.34 0.40
CA VAL A 64 6.12 -9.12 0.90
C VAL A 64 5.97 -8.22 -0.31
N VAL A 65 4.75 -7.73 -0.56
CA VAL A 65 4.47 -6.81 -1.66
C VAL A 65 3.87 -5.52 -1.11
N THR A 66 4.17 -4.44 -1.81
CA THR A 66 3.55 -3.15 -1.57
C THR A 66 2.51 -2.91 -2.66
N TRP A 67 1.34 -2.42 -2.30
CA TRP A 67 0.31 -2.07 -3.26
C TRP A 67 -0.35 -0.75 -2.86
N SER A 68 -0.49 0.18 -3.80
CA SER A 68 -1.26 1.41 -3.60
C SER A 68 -2.59 1.31 -4.34
N PRO A 69 -3.75 1.48 -3.69
CA PRO A 69 -5.04 1.68 -4.33
C PRO A 69 -5.15 3.08 -4.98
N GLY A 70 -4.23 3.44 -5.88
CA GLY A 70 -4.22 4.77 -6.51
C GLY A 70 -3.76 5.86 -5.54
N ASP A 71 -4.69 6.76 -5.15
CA ASP A 71 -4.40 7.94 -4.32
C ASP A 71 -4.26 7.63 -2.81
N ASP A 72 -4.60 6.41 -2.40
CA ASP A 72 -4.47 5.94 -1.02
C ASP A 72 -3.02 5.57 -0.65
N LEU A 73 -2.68 5.73 0.64
CA LEU A 73 -1.39 5.32 1.19
C LEU A 73 -1.07 3.86 0.83
N PRO A 74 0.19 3.53 0.50
CA PRO A 74 0.52 2.16 0.12
C PRO A 74 0.25 1.16 1.25
N GLU A 75 -0.38 0.06 0.90
CA GLU A 75 -0.69 -1.05 1.78
C GLU A 75 0.38 -2.14 1.64
N GLY A 76 0.58 -2.93 2.70
CA GLY A 76 1.56 -4.01 2.74
C GLY A 76 0.88 -5.37 2.78
N SER A 77 1.26 -6.30 1.91
CA SER A 77 0.77 -7.67 1.94
C SER A 77 1.93 -8.66 2.08
N ALA A 78 1.87 -9.51 3.09
CA ALA A 78 2.78 -10.63 3.26
C ALA A 78 2.08 -11.94 2.91
N TYR A 79 2.71 -12.75 2.05
CA TYR A 79 2.19 -14.03 1.61
C TYR A 79 3.02 -15.17 2.17
N PHE A 80 2.32 -16.20 2.62
CA PHE A 80 2.89 -17.39 3.24
C PHE A 80 2.30 -18.65 2.61
N ALA A 81 3.10 -19.70 2.54
CA ALA A 81 2.69 -21.01 2.07
C ALA A 81 3.19 -22.10 3.02
N GLY A 82 2.32 -23.04 3.36
CA GLY A 82 2.62 -24.07 4.35
C GLY A 82 1.55 -25.14 4.40
N GLN A 83 1.76 -26.12 5.28
CA GLN A 83 0.67 -27.04 5.61
C GLN A 83 -0.32 -26.34 6.54
N GLN A 84 -1.59 -26.68 6.41
CA GLN A 84 -2.63 -26.14 7.29
C GLN A 84 -2.26 -26.47 8.75
N PRO A 85 -2.17 -25.47 9.65
CA PRO A 85 -1.84 -25.73 11.03
C PRO A 85 -3.11 -26.24 11.73
N ASP A 86 -2.94 -27.30 12.51
CA ASP A 86 -3.94 -27.82 13.43
C ASP A 86 -3.51 -27.37 14.84
N PRO A 87 -4.34 -26.71 15.69
CA PRO A 87 -5.79 -26.57 15.61
C PRO A 87 -6.35 -25.14 15.42
N ASP A 88 -5.54 -24.07 15.36
CA ASP A 88 -6.05 -22.73 15.05
C ASP A 88 -5.04 -21.90 14.22
N PRO A 89 -5.34 -21.62 12.95
CA PRO A 89 -4.47 -20.86 12.09
C PRO A 89 -4.45 -19.36 12.41
N VAL A 90 -5.37 -18.83 13.23
CA VAL A 90 -5.32 -17.44 13.72
C VAL A 90 -4.25 -17.29 14.81
N ALA A 91 -4.15 -18.26 15.72
CA ALA A 91 -3.13 -18.26 16.78
C ALA A 91 -1.70 -18.39 16.22
N ALA A 92 -1.54 -18.94 15.01
CA ALA A 92 -0.26 -19.07 14.35
C ALA A 92 0.27 -17.75 13.75
N VAL A 93 -0.59 -16.74 13.54
CA VAL A 93 -0.22 -15.47 12.89
C VAL A 93 0.14 -14.42 13.93
N THR A 94 1.35 -13.88 13.84
CA THR A 94 1.81 -12.75 14.65
C THR A 94 2.00 -11.52 13.78
N VAL A 95 1.28 -10.45 14.11
CA VAL A 95 1.43 -9.12 13.49
C VAL A 95 1.96 -8.15 14.54
N PRO A 96 3.13 -7.52 14.33
CA PRO A 96 3.67 -6.56 15.30
C PRO A 96 2.67 -5.44 15.61
N SER A 97 2.51 -5.11 16.89
CA SER A 97 1.66 -4.01 17.39
C SER A 97 0.15 -4.09 17.10
N ILE A 98 -0.34 -5.14 16.42
CA ILE A 98 -1.75 -5.31 16.08
C ILE A 98 -2.23 -6.66 16.62
N SER A 99 -3.07 -6.62 17.65
CA SER A 99 -3.71 -7.83 18.18
C SER A 99 -4.78 -8.31 17.20
N LEU A 100 -4.61 -9.51 16.68
CA LEU A 100 -5.60 -10.16 15.82
C LEU A 100 -6.69 -10.83 16.67
N ARG A 101 -7.90 -10.83 16.14
CA ARG A 101 -9.02 -11.60 16.65
C ARG A 101 -9.66 -12.38 15.51
N PRO A 102 -10.12 -13.61 15.75
CA PRO A 102 -10.94 -14.32 14.77
C PRO A 102 -12.15 -13.49 14.36
N VAL A 103 -12.56 -13.58 13.10
CA VAL A 103 -13.80 -12.93 12.65
C VAL A 103 -15.01 -13.78 13.07
N ASP A 104 -16.04 -13.14 13.64
CA ASP A 104 -17.24 -13.84 14.17
C ASP A 104 -18.02 -14.60 13.08
N ARG A 105 -17.92 -14.15 11.83
CA ARG A 105 -18.50 -14.82 10.67
C ARG A 105 -17.49 -14.82 9.54
N VAL A 106 -17.10 -16.02 9.12
CA VAL A 106 -16.30 -16.22 7.93
C VAL A 106 -17.10 -15.74 6.73
N GLN A 107 -16.74 -14.58 6.17
CA GLN A 107 -17.31 -14.12 4.90
C GLN A 107 -16.70 -14.94 3.77
N GLN A 108 -17.34 -16.07 3.48
CA GLN A 108 -17.03 -16.86 2.29
C GLN A 108 -17.72 -16.20 1.10
N LYS A 109 -17.08 -15.20 0.49
CA LYS A 109 -17.48 -14.81 -0.87
C LYS A 109 -16.94 -15.91 -1.79
N SER A 110 -17.83 -16.56 -2.53
CA SER A 110 -17.64 -17.77 -3.35
C SER A 110 -16.48 -17.74 -4.38
N ASP A 111 -15.82 -16.61 -4.47
CA ASP A 111 -14.88 -16.15 -5.48
C ASP A 111 -13.73 -15.34 -4.84
N ARG A 112 -13.70 -15.18 -3.51
CA ARG A 112 -12.76 -14.29 -2.81
C ARG A 112 -12.07 -14.96 -1.62
N SER A 113 -10.89 -14.45 -1.33
CA SER A 113 -10.09 -14.67 -0.13
C SER A 113 -10.95 -14.82 1.13
N ILE A 114 -10.77 -15.90 1.90
CA ILE A 114 -11.52 -16.16 3.12
C ILE A 114 -10.88 -15.39 4.27
N GLN A 115 -11.49 -14.30 4.72
CA GLN A 115 -10.99 -13.58 5.90
C GLN A 115 -11.25 -14.40 7.16
N VAL A 116 -10.21 -14.60 7.97
CA VAL A 116 -10.28 -15.44 9.19
C VAL A 116 -9.96 -14.68 10.45
N ALA A 117 -9.16 -13.61 10.36
CA ALA A 117 -8.85 -12.76 11.48
C ALA A 117 -8.65 -11.32 11.04
N SER A 118 -8.88 -10.40 11.97
CA SER A 118 -8.56 -9.00 11.79
C SER A 118 -8.22 -8.34 13.11
N GLY A 119 -7.53 -7.21 13.02
CA GLY A 119 -7.18 -6.38 14.16
C GLY A 119 -6.92 -4.95 13.73
N SER A 120 -7.04 -4.02 14.66
CA SER A 120 -6.73 -2.62 14.42
C SER A 120 -6.15 -1.96 15.66
N ARG A 121 -5.34 -0.94 15.42
CA ARG A 121 -4.85 0.02 16.40
C ARG A 121 -5.74 1.27 16.42
N PRO A 122 -5.67 2.09 17.50
CA PRO A 122 -6.43 3.34 17.61
C PRO A 122 -6.12 4.37 16.50
N ASP A 123 -4.94 4.31 15.89
CA ASP A 123 -4.50 5.15 14.78
C ASP A 123 -4.99 4.67 13.40
N ARG A 124 -5.95 3.73 13.38
CA ARG A 124 -6.54 3.13 12.17
C ARG A 124 -5.60 2.23 11.37
N CYS A 125 -4.39 1.97 11.85
CA CYS A 125 -3.54 0.92 11.31
C CYS A 125 -4.20 -0.44 11.59
N SER A 126 -4.45 -1.22 10.54
CA SER A 126 -5.22 -2.47 10.63
C SER A 126 -4.54 -3.59 9.87
N ALA A 127 -4.74 -4.81 10.36
CA ALA A 127 -4.27 -6.02 9.73
C ALA A 127 -5.44 -7.00 9.53
N SER A 128 -5.41 -7.73 8.42
CA SER A 128 -6.41 -8.75 8.07
C SER A 128 -5.71 -9.98 7.53
N VAL A 129 -6.13 -11.15 8.01
CA VAL A 129 -5.59 -12.46 7.60
C VAL A 129 -6.61 -13.14 6.71
N TYR A 130 -6.13 -13.64 5.56
CA TYR A 130 -6.93 -14.33 4.58
C TYR A 130 -6.35 -15.70 4.24
N PHE A 131 -7.22 -16.71 4.11
CA PHE A 131 -6.88 -18.02 3.55
C PHE A 131 -7.25 -18.12 2.09
N ASN A 132 -6.38 -18.83 1.36
CA ASN A 132 -6.49 -19.06 -0.07
C ASN A 132 -6.87 -17.77 -0.83
N PRO A 133 -6.04 -16.72 -0.71
CA PRO A 133 -6.34 -15.43 -1.33
C PRO A 133 -6.48 -15.57 -2.84
N ASP A 134 -7.31 -14.74 -3.44
CA ASP A 134 -7.34 -14.61 -4.90
C ASP A 134 -6.02 -13.99 -5.37
N LEU A 135 -5.29 -14.75 -6.19
CA LEU A 135 -3.99 -14.34 -6.72
C LEU A 135 -4.13 -13.38 -7.92
N THR A 136 -5.31 -13.26 -8.50
CA THR A 136 -5.53 -12.39 -9.67
C THR A 136 -5.70 -10.93 -9.28
N MET A 137 -6.31 -10.67 -8.10
CA MET A 137 -6.69 -9.31 -7.67
C MET A 137 -5.50 -8.43 -7.27
N TYR A 138 -4.40 -9.01 -6.75
CA TYR A 138 -3.29 -8.25 -6.15
C TYR A 138 -1.92 -8.47 -6.81
N MET A 139 -1.83 -9.41 -7.76
CA MET A 139 -0.52 -9.87 -8.26
C MET A 139 -0.23 -9.57 -9.73
N GLY A 140 -1.09 -8.78 -10.40
CA GLY A 140 -0.88 -8.41 -11.81
C GLY A 140 0.50 -7.78 -12.08
N ASN A 141 1.06 -7.07 -11.08
CA ASN A 141 2.37 -6.44 -11.16
C ASN A 141 3.52 -7.30 -10.60
N TYR A 142 3.23 -8.50 -10.08
CA TYR A 142 4.18 -9.37 -9.39
C TYR A 142 4.18 -10.81 -9.95
N PRO A 143 4.52 -11.00 -11.25
CA PRO A 143 4.39 -12.30 -11.92
C PRO A 143 5.24 -13.41 -11.27
N ALA A 144 6.45 -13.09 -10.81
CA ALA A 144 7.32 -14.06 -10.13
C ALA A 144 6.73 -14.57 -8.81
N VAL A 145 6.06 -13.69 -8.05
CA VAL A 145 5.42 -14.07 -6.78
C VAL A 145 4.14 -14.85 -7.06
N SER A 146 3.34 -14.43 -8.05
CA SER A 146 2.15 -15.15 -8.50
C SER A 146 2.47 -16.59 -8.92
N ALA A 147 3.57 -16.78 -9.66
CA ALA A 147 4.05 -18.10 -10.04
C ALA A 147 4.40 -18.98 -8.83
N LYS A 148 5.12 -18.43 -7.84
CA LYS A 148 5.45 -19.17 -6.60
C LYS A 148 4.21 -19.58 -5.80
N LEU A 149 3.25 -18.68 -5.66
CA LEU A 149 2.01 -18.95 -4.93
C LEU A 149 1.11 -19.95 -5.67
N THR A 150 1.05 -19.84 -7.00
CA THR A 150 0.35 -20.82 -7.84
C THR A 150 0.98 -22.20 -7.72
N ALA A 151 2.31 -22.30 -7.77
CA ALA A 151 3.03 -23.55 -7.58
C ALA A 151 2.76 -24.15 -6.18
N ALA A 152 2.83 -23.34 -5.12
CA ALA A 152 2.51 -23.79 -3.77
C ALA A 152 1.07 -24.31 -3.65
N ARG A 153 0.09 -23.60 -4.24
CA ARG A 153 -1.31 -24.05 -4.30
C ARG A 153 -1.47 -25.37 -5.04
N SER A 154 -0.82 -25.53 -6.20
CA SER A 154 -0.87 -26.78 -6.97
C SER A 154 -0.22 -27.96 -6.23
N ALA A 155 0.71 -27.69 -5.31
CA ALA A 155 1.31 -28.68 -4.44
C ALA A 155 0.45 -28.98 -3.18
N GLY A 156 -0.77 -28.45 -3.10
CA GLY A 156 -1.69 -28.67 -1.98
C GLY A 156 -1.36 -27.87 -0.71
N LYS A 157 -0.48 -26.86 -0.79
CA LYS A 157 -0.19 -25.99 0.37
C LYS A 157 -1.34 -25.01 0.60
N LEU A 158 -1.63 -24.72 1.88
CA LEU A 158 -2.48 -23.60 2.27
C LEU A 158 -1.74 -22.30 2.01
N LEU A 159 -2.43 -21.32 1.42
CA LEU A 159 -1.90 -19.98 1.24
C LEU A 159 -2.51 -19.03 2.26
N ILE A 160 -1.67 -18.23 2.90
CA ILE A 160 -2.09 -17.20 3.86
C ILE A 160 -1.61 -15.86 3.34
N GLN A 161 -2.52 -14.88 3.27
CA GLN A 161 -2.18 -13.48 3.06
C GLN A 161 -2.43 -12.72 4.35
N VAL A 162 -1.45 -11.95 4.80
CA VAL A 162 -1.64 -10.95 5.84
C VAL A 162 -1.53 -9.58 5.20
N HIS A 163 -2.64 -8.86 5.21
CA HIS A 163 -2.79 -7.55 4.60
C HIS A 163 -2.81 -6.48 5.68
N VAL A 164 -1.95 -5.47 5.57
CA VAL A 164 -1.78 -4.38 6.53
C VAL A 164 -2.03 -3.05 5.82
N ARG A 165 -2.88 -2.20 6.41
CA ARG A 165 -3.30 -0.93 5.81
C ARG A 165 -3.61 0.16 6.83
N GLY A 166 -3.73 1.39 6.35
CA GLY A 166 -4.20 2.53 7.15
C GLY A 166 -3.22 3.02 8.21
N CYS A 167 -1.93 2.70 8.07
CA CYS A 167 -0.91 3.07 9.04
C CYS A 167 -0.28 4.42 8.63
N GLY A 168 -0.49 5.46 9.44
CA GLY A 168 0.04 6.81 9.20
C GLY A 168 -0.95 7.85 8.66
N VAL A 169 -2.24 7.70 8.98
CA VAL A 169 -3.31 8.69 8.73
C VAL A 169 -3.48 9.69 9.87
#